data_AF-A0A392PWT8-F1
#
_entry.id   AF-A0A392PWT8-F1
#
_cell.length_a   1.000
_cell.length_b   1.000
_cell.length_c   1.000
_cell.angle_alpha   90.00
_cell.angle_beta   90.00
_cell.angle_gamma   90.00
#
_symmetry.space_group_name_H-M   'P 1'
#
loop_
_entity.id
_entity.type
_entity.pdbx_description
1 polymer ?
#
loop_
_entity_poly.entity_id
_entity_poly.type
_entity_poly.pdbx_seq_one_letter_code
_entity_poly.pdbx_strand_id
1 'polypeptide(L)'
;MKPYVSDPEVLTSVASESKIPQVIVPSIQTSIVSNCSILDEFIGNMGVIRLSDLRNSKDDSPTIVIAWYDSVFEGIDMWYPDEKDTNQPRFCLKINVRDEITENIFALFDEEVKRVAFETCGVLASIV
;
A
#
# COMPACT_ATOMS: atom_id res chain seq x y z
N MET A 1 36.17 63.56 -31.66
CA MET A 1 35.21 62.94 -30.73
C MET A 1 33.82 63.39 -31.13
N LYS A 2 33.09 62.52 -31.84
CA LYS A 2 31.68 62.66 -32.25
C LYS A 2 31.02 61.32 -31.91
N PRO A 3 29.84 61.28 -31.29
CA PRO A 3 29.22 60.03 -30.89
C PRO A 3 28.57 59.37 -32.11
N TYR A 4 28.81 58.07 -32.25
CA TYR A 4 28.14 57.19 -33.19
C TYR A 4 26.80 56.78 -32.57
N VAL A 5 25.71 57.04 -33.28
CA VAL A 5 24.35 56.62 -32.91
C VAL A 5 24.06 55.34 -33.69
N SER A 6 23.74 54.26 -32.97
CA SER A 6 23.28 53.00 -33.55
C SER A 6 21.78 52.85 -33.27
N ASP A 7 21.02 52.54 -34.32
CA ASP A 7 19.57 52.32 -34.31
C ASP A 7 19.13 51.17 -33.37
N PRO A 8 17.88 51.18 -32.88
CA PRO A 8 17.38 50.18 -31.94
C PRO A 8 17.01 48.87 -32.66
N GLU A 9 17.70 47.78 -32.31
CA GLU A 9 17.28 46.43 -32.67
C GLU A 9 16.00 46.05 -31.91
N VAL A 10 15.00 45.64 -32.69
CA VAL A 10 13.73 45.09 -32.26
C VAL A 10 13.95 43.78 -31.52
N LEU A 11 13.71 43.76 -30.20
CA LEU A 11 13.62 42.55 -29.39
C LEU A 11 12.30 41.82 -29.70
N THR A 12 12.31 40.96 -30.72
CA THR A 12 11.29 39.92 -30.89
C THR A 12 11.40 38.91 -29.76
N SER A 13 10.37 38.85 -28.90
CA SER A 13 10.21 37.82 -27.87
C SER A 13 10.08 36.44 -28.52
N VAL A 14 11.10 35.61 -28.38
CA VAL A 14 10.99 34.18 -28.69
C VAL A 14 10.24 33.53 -27.53
N ALA A 15 8.95 33.27 -27.72
CA ALA A 15 8.19 32.40 -26.83
C ALA A 15 8.76 30.99 -26.98
N SER A 16 9.51 30.54 -25.97
CA SER A 16 9.93 29.14 -25.87
C SER A 16 8.73 28.31 -25.43
N GLU A 17 8.11 27.60 -26.37
CA GLU A 17 7.21 26.50 -26.05
C GLU A 17 8.01 25.41 -25.33
N SER A 18 8.01 25.48 -24.00
CA SER A 18 8.43 24.38 -23.13
C SER A 18 7.44 23.24 -23.33
N LYS A 19 7.77 22.33 -24.26
CA LYS A 19 7.13 21.01 -24.33
C LYS A 19 7.57 20.22 -23.10
N ILE A 20 6.84 20.37 -22.01
CA ILE A 20 6.93 19.47 -20.87
C ILE A 20 6.60 18.06 -21.40
N PRO A 21 7.52 17.08 -21.30
CA PRO A 21 7.19 15.70 -21.64
C PRO A 21 6.06 15.28 -20.70
N GLN A 22 4.87 15.05 -21.25
CA GLN A 22 3.82 14.39 -20.49
C GLN A 22 4.37 13.01 -20.10
N VAL A 23 4.67 12.85 -18.82
CA VAL A 23 4.94 11.55 -18.23
C VAL A 23 3.63 10.78 -18.35
N ILE A 24 3.56 9.90 -19.34
CA ILE A 24 2.45 8.97 -19.52
C ILE A 24 2.55 8.01 -18.33
N VAL A 25 1.81 8.32 -17.27
CA VAL A 25 1.55 7.36 -16.20
C VAL A 25 0.68 6.28 -16.83
N PRO A 26 1.11 5.01 -16.84
CA PRO A 26 0.26 3.93 -17.33
C PRO A 26 -1.03 3.94 -16.53
N SER A 27 -2.14 4.28 -17.19
CA SER A 27 -3.48 4.06 -16.65
C SER A 27 -3.60 2.58 -16.39
N ILE A 28 -3.58 2.18 -15.11
CA ILE A 28 -3.93 0.82 -14.71
C ILE A 28 -5.37 0.64 -15.20
N GLN A 29 -5.55 -0.27 -16.15
CA GLN A 29 -6.85 -0.61 -16.71
C GLN A 29 -7.71 -1.16 -15.56
N THR A 30 -8.64 -0.37 -15.05
CA THR A 30 -9.36 -0.59 -13.78
C THR A 30 -10.47 -1.64 -13.82
N SER A 31 -10.51 -2.54 -14.80
CA SER A 31 -11.48 -3.63 -14.73
C SER A 31 -11.04 -4.83 -15.56
N ILE A 32 -10.28 -5.72 -14.91
CA ILE A 32 -10.49 -7.14 -15.20
C ILE A 32 -11.88 -7.42 -14.63
N VAL A 33 -12.88 -7.59 -15.50
CA VAL A 33 -14.21 -8.03 -15.06
C VAL A 33 -14.00 -9.42 -14.46
N SER A 34 -14.13 -9.51 -13.14
CA SER A 34 -14.10 -10.77 -12.42
C SER A 34 -15.30 -11.61 -12.87
N ASN A 35 -15.07 -12.89 -13.17
CA ASN A 35 -16.15 -13.85 -13.41
C ASN A 35 -16.65 -14.47 -12.10
N CYS A 36 -16.22 -13.96 -10.95
CA CYS A 36 -16.53 -14.49 -9.63
C CYS A 36 -17.42 -13.49 -8.89
N SER A 37 -18.74 -13.65 -9.02
CA SER A 37 -19.72 -12.74 -8.41
C SER A 37 -19.58 -12.69 -6.89
N ILE A 38 -19.14 -13.77 -6.25
CA ILE A 38 -18.87 -13.84 -4.81
C ILE A 38 -17.70 -12.92 -4.44
N LEU A 39 -16.65 -12.92 -5.25
CA LEU A 39 -15.49 -12.07 -5.02
C LEU A 39 -15.85 -10.59 -5.22
N ASP A 40 -16.68 -10.29 -6.22
CA ASP A 40 -17.15 -8.94 -6.49
C ASP A 40 -18.05 -8.41 -5.36
N GLU A 41 -18.94 -9.25 -4.84
CA GLU A 41 -19.76 -8.93 -3.67
C GLU A 41 -18.90 -8.69 -2.42
N PHE A 42 -17.86 -9.51 -2.21
CA PHE A 42 -16.95 -9.36 -1.08
C PHE A 42 -16.10 -8.10 -1.17
N ILE A 43 -15.49 -7.83 -2.34
CA ILE A 43 -14.68 -6.62 -2.56
C ILE A 43 -15.55 -5.37 -2.48
N GLY A 44 -16.75 -5.44 -3.04
CA GLY A 44 -17.68 -4.31 -3.14
C GLY A 44 -17.01 -3.11 -3.83
N ASN A 45 -16.95 -1.99 -3.13
CA ASN A 45 -16.34 -0.75 -3.63
C ASN A 45 -14.95 -0.49 -3.05
N MET A 46 -14.35 -1.45 -2.35
CA MET A 46 -13.03 -1.29 -1.76
C MET A 46 -11.94 -1.28 -2.84
N GLY A 47 -10.92 -0.45 -2.64
CA GLY A 47 -9.72 -0.51 -3.47
C GLY A 47 -9.02 -1.85 -3.28
N VAL A 48 -8.57 -2.46 -4.38
CA VAL A 48 -7.64 -3.60 -4.33
C VAL A 48 -6.27 -3.06 -4.72
N ILE A 49 -5.30 -3.18 -3.82
CA ILE A 49 -3.93 -2.70 -4.06
C ILE A 49 -2.93 -3.85 -4.01
N ARG A 50 -1.78 -3.65 -4.65
CA ARG A 50 -0.66 -4.59 -4.56
C ARG A 50 0.01 -4.46 -3.20
N LEU A 51 0.63 -5.55 -2.74
CA LEU A 51 1.37 -5.54 -1.47
C LEU A 51 2.52 -4.52 -1.49
N SER A 52 3.18 -4.34 -2.63
CA SER A 52 4.21 -3.31 -2.84
C SER A 52 3.71 -1.88 -2.65
N ASP A 53 2.44 -1.64 -2.98
CA ASP A 53 1.85 -0.31 -3.01
C ASP A 53 1.29 0.07 -1.63
N LEU A 54 0.94 -0.92 -0.80
CA LEU A 54 0.44 -0.75 0.56
C LEU A 54 1.35 0.14 1.41
N ARG A 55 2.67 -0.10 1.36
CA ARG A 55 3.65 0.65 2.18
C ARG A 55 3.68 2.14 1.85
N ASN A 56 3.36 2.50 0.60
CA ASN A 56 3.39 3.88 0.12
C ASN A 56 2.00 4.52 0.10
N SER A 57 0.96 3.78 0.48
CA SER A 57 -0.39 4.33 0.59
C SER A 57 -0.40 5.45 1.63
N LYS A 58 -0.94 6.60 1.23
CA LYS A 58 -1.25 7.72 2.14
C LYS A 58 -2.73 7.78 2.49
N ASP A 59 -3.50 6.86 1.93
CA ASP A 59 -4.93 6.76 2.17
C ASP A 59 -5.16 5.83 3.36
N ASP A 60 -5.85 6.34 4.37
CA ASP A 60 -6.27 5.59 5.55
C ASP A 60 -7.57 4.80 5.30
N SER A 61 -8.07 4.81 4.06
CA SER A 61 -9.27 4.08 3.70
C SER A 61 -9.08 2.55 3.77
N PRO A 62 -10.11 1.80 4.17
CA PRO A 62 -10.07 0.34 4.15
C PRO A 62 -9.77 -0.18 2.75
N THR A 63 -8.69 -0.96 2.63
CA THR A 63 -8.20 -1.46 1.35
C THR A 63 -8.00 -2.98 1.41
N ILE A 64 -8.25 -3.66 0.29
CA ILE A 64 -8.02 -5.09 0.15
C ILE A 64 -6.63 -5.32 -0.46
N VAL A 65 -5.88 -6.22 0.17
CA VAL A 65 -4.56 -6.63 -0.31
C VAL A 65 -4.60 -8.13 -0.57
N ILE A 66 -4.19 -8.52 -1.77
CA ILE A 66 -4.05 -9.94 -2.14
C ILE A 66 -2.59 -10.32 -1.93
N ALA A 67 -2.33 -11.13 -0.90
CA ALA A 67 -1.01 -11.64 -0.58
C ALA A 67 -1.12 -13.09 -0.11
N TRP A 68 0.00 -13.80 -0.20
CA TRP A 68 0.12 -15.21 0.14
C TRP A 68 0.71 -15.27 1.53
N TYR A 69 0.10 -16.07 2.40
CA TYR A 69 0.76 -16.44 3.65
C TYR A 69 2.02 -17.25 3.31
N ASP A 70 3.15 -16.84 3.89
CA ASP A 70 4.41 -17.58 3.78
C ASP A 70 4.72 -18.34 5.06
N SER A 71 4.86 -17.61 6.17
CA SER A 71 5.33 -18.18 7.44
C SER A 71 4.96 -17.30 8.64
N VAL A 72 5.10 -17.86 9.85
CA VAL A 72 5.06 -17.08 11.09
C VAL A 72 6.43 -16.43 11.29
N PHE A 73 6.48 -15.10 11.37
CA PHE A 73 7.69 -14.37 11.72
C PHE A 73 7.91 -14.42 13.23
N GLU A 74 6.87 -14.08 13.99
CA GLU A 74 6.84 -14.14 15.45
C GLU A 74 5.46 -14.66 15.87
N GLY A 75 5.44 -15.69 16.72
CA GLY A 75 4.20 -16.28 17.21
C GLY A 75 3.38 -15.30 18.06
N ILE A 76 2.29 -15.81 18.64
CA ILE A 76 1.47 -14.99 19.54
C ILE A 76 2.29 -14.67 20.80
N ASP A 77 2.60 -13.39 21.00
CA ASP A 77 3.24 -12.88 22.20
C ASP A 77 2.52 -11.61 22.70
N MET A 78 2.80 -11.25 23.96
CA MET A 78 2.26 -10.07 24.60
C MET A 78 3.21 -8.89 24.39
N TRP A 79 2.78 -7.94 23.57
CA TRP A 79 3.53 -6.75 23.20
C TRP A 79 3.13 -5.55 24.08
N TYR A 80 4.12 -4.80 24.55
CA TYR A 80 3.92 -3.57 25.32
C TYR A 80 4.22 -2.37 24.40
N PRO A 81 3.22 -1.55 24.04
CA PRO A 81 3.47 -0.35 23.27
C PRO A 81 4.34 0.62 24.07
N ASP A 82 5.34 1.23 23.41
CA ASP A 82 6.24 2.21 24.02
C ASP A 82 5.56 3.57 24.36
N GLU A 83 4.27 3.70 24.05
CA GLU A 83 3.51 4.94 24.27
C GLU A 83 3.12 5.11 25.74
N LYS A 84 3.48 6.28 26.27
CA LYS A 84 3.40 6.64 27.70
C LYS A 84 2.00 6.60 28.31
N ASP A 85 0.95 6.47 27.50
CA ASP A 85 -0.43 6.68 27.94
C ASP A 85 -1.28 5.41 27.99
N THR A 86 -0.79 4.26 27.51
CA THR A 86 -1.51 2.98 27.62
C THR A 86 -0.58 1.84 28.03
N ASN A 87 -0.33 1.70 29.34
CA ASN A 87 0.38 0.56 29.95
C ASN A 87 -0.38 -0.79 29.82
N GLN A 88 -1.26 -0.95 28.82
CA GLN A 88 -1.99 -2.19 28.61
C GLN A 88 -1.23 -3.08 27.62
N PRO A 89 -0.83 -4.29 28.06
CA PRO A 89 -0.27 -5.25 27.13
C PRO A 89 -1.29 -5.64 26.07
N ARG A 90 -0.83 -5.80 24.83
CA ARG A 90 -1.64 -6.23 23.68
C ARG A 90 -1.15 -7.58 23.19
N PHE A 91 -2.05 -8.44 22.72
CA PHE A 91 -1.60 -9.63 22.00
C PHE A 91 -1.12 -9.23 20.61
N CYS A 92 -0.02 -9.82 20.15
CA CYS A 92 0.58 -9.55 18.85
C CYS A 92 0.93 -10.86 18.15
N LEU A 93 0.61 -10.97 16.86
CA LEU A 93 1.06 -12.04 15.97
C LEU A 93 1.70 -11.39 14.75
N LYS A 94 2.92 -11.81 14.39
CA LYS A 94 3.59 -11.32 13.17
C LYS A 94 3.73 -12.44 12.15
N ILE A 95 3.22 -12.19 10.96
CA ILE A 95 3.27 -13.14 9.84
C ILE A 95 4.05 -12.54 8.68
N ASN A 96 4.80 -13.39 7.98
CA ASN A 96 5.36 -13.08 6.68
C ASN A 96 4.28 -13.30 5.63
N VAL A 97 4.03 -12.26 4.85
CA VAL A 97 3.15 -12.29 3.69
C VAL A 97 3.95 -11.89 2.46
N ARG A 98 3.68 -12.53 1.33
CA ARG A 98 4.38 -12.22 0.09
C ARG A 98 3.45 -12.19 -1.11
N ASP A 99 3.85 -11.47 -2.14
CA ASP A 99 3.32 -11.65 -3.50
C ASP A 99 4.44 -12.18 -4.41
N GLU A 100 4.27 -12.09 -5.73
CA GLU A 100 5.27 -12.54 -6.70
C GLU A 100 6.62 -11.81 -6.56
N ILE A 101 6.62 -10.58 -6.02
CA ILE A 101 7.75 -9.65 -6.10
C ILE A 101 8.21 -9.17 -4.71
N THR A 102 7.33 -9.16 -3.72
CA THR A 102 7.49 -8.47 -2.44
C THR A 102 7.21 -9.41 -1.29
N GLU A 103 8.03 -9.32 -0.25
CA GLU A 103 7.78 -9.93 1.07
C GLU A 103 7.62 -8.81 2.10
N ASN A 104 6.68 -8.97 3.02
CA ASN A 104 6.38 -7.99 4.06
C ASN A 104 5.92 -8.67 5.35
N ILE A 105 6.07 -7.97 6.48
CA ILE A 105 5.66 -8.46 7.79
C ILE A 105 4.39 -7.73 8.21
N PHE A 106 3.33 -8.47 8.46
CA PHE A 106 2.08 -7.92 8.99
C PHE A 106 2.02 -8.21 10.49
N ALA A 107 1.78 -7.17 11.29
CA ALA A 107 1.53 -7.28 12.71
C ALA A 107 0.02 -7.18 12.98
N LEU A 108 -0.54 -8.27 13.51
CA LEU A 108 -1.94 -8.37 13.92
C LEU A 108 -2.00 -8.16 15.44
N PHE A 109 -3.05 -7.51 15.93
CA PHE A 109 -3.22 -7.24 17.36
C PHE A 109 -4.56 -7.74 17.90
N ASP A 110 -4.65 -7.99 19.21
CA ASP A 110 -5.89 -8.22 19.97
C ASP A 110 -6.99 -9.06 19.29
N GLU A 111 -8.06 -8.44 18.78
CA GLU A 111 -9.21 -9.13 18.21
C GLU A 111 -8.87 -9.86 16.91
N GLU A 112 -7.97 -9.29 16.11
CA GLU A 112 -7.42 -9.94 14.92
C GLU A 112 -6.61 -11.17 15.30
N VAL A 113 -5.79 -11.09 16.36
CA VAL A 113 -5.05 -12.24 16.90
C VAL A 113 -6.00 -13.31 17.40
N LYS A 114 -7.04 -12.94 18.17
CA LYS A 114 -8.04 -13.89 18.68
C LYS A 114 -8.71 -14.64 17.53
N ARG A 115 -9.16 -13.93 16.49
CA ARG A 115 -9.80 -14.55 15.32
C ARG A 115 -8.92 -15.61 14.68
N VAL A 116 -7.65 -15.26 14.40
CA VAL A 116 -6.70 -16.16 13.75
C VAL A 116 -6.29 -17.32 14.66
N ALA A 117 -6.07 -17.05 15.95
CA ALA A 117 -5.64 -18.05 16.93
C ALA A 117 -6.69 -19.13 17.15
N PHE A 118 -7.96 -18.74 17.34
CA PHE A 118 -9.05 -19.70 17.58
C PHE A 118 -9.27 -20.61 16.37
N GLU A 119 -9.25 -20.05 15.16
CA GLU A 119 -9.40 -20.83 13.93
C GLU A 119 -8.23 -21.80 13.74
N THR A 120 -7.00 -21.35 13.98
CA THR A 120 -5.79 -22.19 13.84
C THR A 120 -5.73 -23.30 14.88
N CYS A 121 -6.05 -23.00 16.14
CA CYS A 121 -6.12 -24.00 17.22
C CYS A 121 -7.17 -25.08 16.93
N GLY A 122 -8.32 -24.70 16.35
CA GLY A 122 -9.34 -25.66 15.92
C GLY A 122 -8.79 -26.64 14.88
N VAL A 123 -8.11 -26.12 13.85
CA VAL A 123 -7.48 -26.94 12.81
C VAL A 123 -6.41 -27.87 13.39
N LEU A 124 -5.49 -27.35 14.21
CA LEU A 124 -4.43 -28.16 14.83
C LEU A 124 -4.98 -29.25 15.76
N ALA A 125 -6.02 -28.94 16.53
CA ALA A 125 -6.70 -29.92 17.38
C ALA A 125 -7.44 -31.00 16.59
N SER A 126 -7.84 -30.72 15.35
CA SER A 126 -8.45 -31.71 14.44
C SER A 126 -7.44 -32.54 13.62
N ILE A 127 -6.14 -32.24 13.73
CA ILE A 127 -5.06 -33.06 13.13
C ILE A 127 -4.65 -34.21 14.06
N VAL A 128 -5.26 -34.32 15.25
CA VAL A 128 -4.98 -35.33 16.29
C VAL A 128 -5.89 -36.54 16.17
#